data_AF-A0A452XYU1-F1
#
_entry.id   AF-A0A452XYU1-F1
#
_cell.length_a   1.000
_cell.length_b   1.000
_cell.length_c   1.000
_cell.angle_alpha   90.00
_cell.angle_beta   90.00
_cell.angle_gamma   90.00
#
_symmetry.space_group_name_H-M   'P 1'
#
loop_
_entity.id
_entity.type
_entity.pdbx_description
1 polymer ?
#
loop_
_entity_poly.entity_id
_entity_poly.type
_entity_poly.pdbx_seq_one_letter_code
_entity_poly.pdbx_strand_id
1 'polypeptide(L)'
;LKRCYLRCGDIDSAVKMFEEFSSLKPTPAELYVTLAEGAMIGYTPRGMEVAQATLEKMTERKFFLNPKMGTDLLLAASGEKTGGYTTANYIWDMLQTRNIIPALPAVEAYYKGLKEREIPSDDPRLVNVARVLDNLQLRLGPRRNFQ
;
A
#
# COMPACT_ATOMS: atom_id res chain seq x y z
N LEU A 1 3.86 -15.49 -15.39
CA LEU A 1 2.50 -16.04 -15.21
C LEU A 1 1.61 -15.20 -14.26
N LYS A 2 1.95 -14.95 -12.98
CA LYS A 2 1.03 -14.28 -12.02
C LYS A 2 0.57 -12.86 -12.41
N ARG A 3 1.44 -12.04 -13.01
CA ARG A 3 1.10 -10.68 -13.50
C ARG A 3 0.08 -10.66 -14.65
N CYS A 4 -0.08 -11.75 -15.40
CA CYS A 4 -1.00 -11.82 -16.53
C CYS A 4 -2.45 -12.01 -16.06
N TYR A 5 -2.70 -12.90 -15.10
CA TYR A 5 -4.05 -13.18 -14.59
C TYR A 5 -4.67 -11.96 -13.89
N LEU A 6 -3.87 -11.23 -13.11
CA LEU A 6 -4.33 -10.00 -12.45
C LEU A 6 -4.67 -8.89 -13.45
N ARG A 7 -4.04 -8.87 -14.64
CA ARG A 7 -4.40 -7.96 -15.73
C ARG A 7 -5.58 -8.43 -16.57
N CYS A 8 -5.91 -9.72 -16.55
CA CYS A 8 -7.04 -10.30 -17.28
C CYS A 8 -8.36 -10.27 -16.48
N GLY A 9 -8.36 -9.74 -15.26
CA GLY A 9 -9.55 -9.63 -14.41
C GLY A 9 -9.97 -10.92 -13.70
N ASP A 10 -9.21 -12.01 -13.85
CA ASP A 10 -9.48 -13.27 -13.16
C ASP A 10 -8.65 -13.37 -11.87
N ILE A 11 -9.10 -12.61 -10.87
CA ILE A 11 -8.46 -12.53 -9.55
C ILE A 11 -8.57 -13.87 -8.81
N ASP A 12 -9.70 -14.56 -8.90
CA ASP A 12 -9.92 -15.81 -8.18
C ASP A 12 -9.00 -16.94 -8.69
N SER A 13 -8.77 -17.04 -10.00
CA SER A 13 -7.75 -17.94 -10.54
C SER A 13 -6.34 -17.57 -10.08
N ALA A 14 -6.01 -16.27 -10.03
CA ALA A 14 -4.72 -15.80 -9.55
C ALA A 14 -4.48 -16.17 -8.07
N VAL A 15 -5.50 -16.01 -7.22
CA VAL A 15 -5.48 -16.43 -5.82
C VAL A 15 -5.31 -17.94 -5.71
N LYS A 16 -6.10 -18.73 -6.45
CA LYS A 16 -5.98 -20.19 -6.45
C LYS A 16 -4.57 -20.67 -6.78
N MET A 17 -3.98 -20.16 -7.87
CA MET A 17 -2.60 -20.51 -8.24
C MET A 17 -1.58 -20.04 -7.20
N PHE A 18 -1.83 -18.91 -6.54
CA PHE A 18 -0.97 -18.44 -5.47
C PHE A 18 -0.99 -19.39 -4.27
N GLU A 19 -2.17 -19.84 -3.86
CA GLU A 19 -2.35 -20.79 -2.76
C GLU A 19 -1.74 -22.15 -3.06
N GLU A 20 -1.99 -22.69 -4.26
CA GLU A 20 -1.38 -23.94 -4.72
C GLU A 20 0.15 -23.85 -4.68
N PHE A 21 0.73 -22.79 -5.24
CA PHE A 21 2.17 -22.56 -5.17
C PHE A 21 2.68 -22.46 -3.72
N SER A 22 1.95 -21.74 -2.87
CA SER A 22 2.35 -21.47 -1.48
C SER A 22 2.25 -22.69 -0.58
N SER A 23 1.43 -23.68 -0.95
CA SER A 23 1.35 -24.97 -0.29
C SER A 23 2.53 -25.89 -0.65
N LEU A 24 3.07 -25.75 -1.86
CA LEU A 24 4.13 -26.62 -2.38
C LEU A 24 5.54 -26.13 -2.04
N LYS A 25 5.74 -24.80 -1.91
CA LYS A 25 7.07 -24.21 -1.77
C LYS A 25 7.07 -23.00 -0.83
N PRO A 26 8.20 -22.72 -0.15
CA PRO A 26 8.40 -21.44 0.53
C PRO A 26 8.11 -20.28 -0.42
N THR A 27 7.22 -19.38 0.01
CA THR A 27 6.78 -18.27 -0.81
C THR A 27 7.49 -17.00 -0.36
N PRO A 28 8.31 -16.36 -1.22
CA PRO A 28 8.97 -15.12 -0.90
C PRO A 28 7.98 -13.96 -0.74
N ALA A 29 8.35 -12.97 0.08
CA ALA A 29 7.54 -11.78 0.37
C ALA A 29 7.09 -11.05 -0.91
N GLU A 30 7.95 -10.97 -1.92
CA GLU A 30 7.70 -10.35 -3.21
C GLU A 30 6.46 -10.91 -3.92
N LEU A 31 6.16 -12.20 -3.73
CA LEU A 31 4.99 -12.82 -4.37
C LEU A 31 3.68 -12.40 -3.70
N TYR A 32 3.67 -12.18 -2.37
CA TYR A 32 2.52 -11.61 -1.67
C TYR A 32 2.27 -10.18 -2.14
N VAL A 33 3.34 -9.37 -2.17
CA VAL A 33 3.27 -7.98 -2.65
C VAL A 33 2.78 -7.92 -4.09
N THR A 34 3.27 -8.79 -4.98
CA THR A 34 2.83 -8.84 -6.39
C THR A 34 1.34 -9.19 -6.52
N LEU A 35 0.84 -10.12 -5.69
CA LEU A 35 -0.58 -10.48 -5.70
C LEU A 35 -1.43 -9.32 -5.19
N ALA A 36 -1.04 -8.69 -4.07
CA ALA A 36 -1.76 -7.55 -3.51
C ALA A 36 -1.79 -6.36 -4.48
N GLU A 37 -0.63 -5.99 -5.05
CA GLU A 37 -0.53 -4.91 -6.04
C GLU A 37 -1.44 -5.15 -7.24
N GLY A 38 -1.42 -6.36 -7.80
CA GLY A 38 -2.26 -6.68 -8.95
C GLY A 38 -3.75 -6.81 -8.61
N ALA A 39 -4.11 -7.21 -7.40
CA ALA A 39 -5.50 -7.29 -6.96
C ALA A 39 -6.13 -5.89 -6.79
N MET A 40 -5.33 -4.86 -6.50
CA MET A 40 -5.78 -3.47 -6.45
C MET A 40 -6.06 -2.86 -7.83
N ILE A 41 -5.71 -3.53 -8.93
CA ILE A 41 -5.98 -3.02 -10.29
C ILE A 41 -7.48 -2.86 -10.49
N GLY A 42 -7.89 -1.67 -10.94
CA GLY A 42 -9.29 -1.34 -11.20
C GLY A 42 -10.11 -1.08 -9.94
N TYR A 43 -9.52 -1.18 -8.74
CA TYR A 43 -10.16 -0.85 -7.45
C TYR A 43 -11.53 -1.52 -7.25
N THR A 44 -11.67 -2.77 -7.71
CA THR A 44 -12.90 -3.53 -7.47
C THR A 44 -13.00 -3.90 -5.99
N PRO A 45 -14.21 -3.94 -5.38
CA PRO A 45 -14.36 -4.32 -3.97
C PRO A 45 -13.68 -5.66 -3.65
N ARG A 46 -13.91 -6.67 -4.51
CA ARG A 46 -13.28 -7.98 -4.40
C ARG A 46 -11.75 -7.92 -4.49
N GLY A 47 -11.21 -7.12 -5.40
CA GLY A 47 -9.76 -6.96 -5.55
C GLY A 47 -9.12 -6.31 -4.33
N MET A 48 -9.76 -5.30 -3.76
CA MET A 48 -9.28 -4.63 -2.54
C MET A 48 -9.31 -5.55 -1.32
N GLU A 49 -10.35 -6.37 -1.17
CA GLU A 49 -10.43 -7.42 -0.13
C GLU A 49 -9.29 -8.44 -0.27
N VAL A 50 -9.05 -8.94 -1.49
CA VAL A 50 -7.96 -9.88 -1.77
C VAL A 50 -6.60 -9.26 -1.48
N ALA A 51 -6.40 -7.99 -1.85
CA ALA A 51 -5.16 -7.28 -1.56
C ALA A 51 -4.91 -7.19 -0.05
N GLN A 52 -5.90 -6.80 0.73
CA GLN A 52 -5.79 -6.71 2.18
C GLN A 52 -5.51 -8.07 2.82
N ALA A 53 -6.33 -9.09 2.51
CA ALA A 53 -6.15 -10.45 3.05
C ALA A 53 -4.77 -11.04 2.71
N THR A 54 -4.25 -10.73 1.52
CA THR A 54 -2.89 -11.15 1.12
C THR A 54 -1.81 -10.52 1.99
N LEU A 55 -1.94 -9.24 2.35
CA LEU A 55 -0.98 -8.52 3.21
C LEU A 55 -1.09 -8.95 4.69
N GLU A 56 -2.29 -9.28 5.16
CA GLU A 56 -2.52 -9.88 6.48
C GLU A 56 -1.81 -11.24 6.55
N LYS A 57 -2.02 -12.13 5.58
CA LYS A 57 -1.36 -13.44 5.49
C LYS A 57 0.17 -13.34 5.39
N MET A 58 0.68 -12.32 4.67
CA MET A 58 2.11 -12.03 4.62
C MET A 58 2.65 -11.71 6.03
N THR A 59 1.91 -10.91 6.80
CA THR A 59 2.28 -10.48 8.15
C THR A 59 2.21 -11.62 9.17
N GLU A 60 1.20 -12.49 9.07
CA GLU A 60 1.07 -13.71 9.87
C GLU A 60 2.31 -14.61 9.72
N ARG A 61 2.84 -14.69 8.49
CA ARG A 61 4.07 -15.42 8.16
C ARG A 61 5.36 -14.68 8.53
N LYS A 62 5.26 -13.57 9.27
CA LYS A 62 6.39 -12.75 9.75
C LYS A 62 7.23 -12.16 8.61
N PHE A 63 6.64 -11.98 7.43
CA PHE A 63 7.24 -11.16 6.39
C PHE A 63 6.87 -9.69 6.59
N PHE A 64 7.79 -8.80 6.21
CA PHE A 64 7.63 -7.36 6.40
C PHE A 64 7.88 -6.63 5.09
N LEU A 65 7.22 -5.49 4.91
CA LEU A 65 7.47 -4.59 3.80
C LEU A 65 8.85 -3.94 3.95
N ASN A 66 9.62 -3.92 2.87
CA ASN A 66 10.76 -3.01 2.76
C ASN A 66 10.28 -1.63 2.27
N PRO A 67 11.12 -0.57 2.35
CA PRO A 67 10.70 0.78 1.97
C PRO A 67 10.16 0.91 0.54
N LYS A 68 10.73 0.17 -0.43
CA LYS A 68 10.28 0.18 -1.82
C LYS A 68 8.89 -0.44 -1.95
N MET A 69 8.72 -1.67 -1.44
CA MET A 69 7.44 -2.38 -1.46
C MET A 69 6.33 -1.56 -0.79
N GLY A 70 6.64 -0.98 0.36
CA GLY A 70 5.72 -0.11 1.10
C GLY A 70 5.29 1.12 0.32
N THR A 71 6.26 1.81 -0.29
CA THR A 71 5.99 2.99 -1.13
C THR A 71 5.10 2.63 -2.32
N ASP A 72 5.46 1.57 -3.05
CA ASP A 72 4.73 1.16 -4.26
C ASP A 72 3.29 0.75 -3.92
N LEU A 73 3.10 -0.05 -2.86
CA LEU A 73 1.79 -0.48 -2.39
C LEU A 73 0.94 0.69 -1.89
N LEU A 74 1.51 1.59 -1.10
CA LEU A 74 0.78 2.74 -0.57
C LEU A 74 0.31 3.65 -1.71
N LEU A 75 1.19 3.91 -2.69
CA LEU A 75 0.84 4.69 -3.87
C LEU A 75 -0.29 4.03 -4.67
N ALA A 76 -0.21 2.71 -4.90
CA ALA A 76 -1.25 1.96 -5.60
C ALA A 76 -2.58 2.01 -4.85
N ALA A 77 -2.61 1.69 -3.56
CA ALA A 77 -3.82 1.68 -2.75
C ALA A 77 -4.47 3.07 -2.64
N SER A 78 -3.66 4.13 -2.59
CA SER A 78 -4.14 5.52 -2.54
C SER A 78 -4.83 5.97 -3.82
N GLY A 79 -4.76 5.20 -4.90
CA GLY A 79 -5.55 5.50 -6.11
C GLY A 79 -7.03 5.14 -6.00
N GLU A 80 -7.48 4.40 -4.97
CA GLU A 80 -8.87 4.01 -4.78
C GLU A 80 -9.78 5.24 -4.54
N LYS A 81 -10.72 5.52 -5.44
CA LYS A 81 -11.60 6.70 -5.31
C LYS A 81 -12.93 6.43 -4.64
N THR A 82 -13.39 5.18 -4.63
CA THR A 82 -14.76 4.81 -4.26
C THR A 82 -14.86 4.07 -2.92
N GLY A 83 -13.74 3.64 -2.34
CA GLY A 83 -13.73 2.86 -1.10
C GLY A 83 -13.27 3.62 0.14
N GLY A 84 -13.26 2.92 1.27
CA GLY A 84 -12.94 3.48 2.60
C GLY A 84 -11.45 3.65 2.89
N TYR A 85 -10.56 3.42 1.92
CA TYR A 85 -9.11 3.41 2.16
C TYR A 85 -8.63 2.37 3.17
N THR A 86 -9.42 1.33 3.45
CA THR A 86 -9.05 0.28 4.40
C THR A 86 -7.68 -0.32 4.08
N THR A 87 -7.44 -0.67 2.82
CA THR A 87 -6.15 -1.22 2.36
C THR A 87 -5.01 -0.19 2.45
N ALA A 88 -5.25 1.06 2.05
CA ALA A 88 -4.24 2.13 2.14
C ALA A 88 -3.87 2.45 3.60
N ASN A 89 -4.87 2.49 4.48
CA ASN A 89 -4.73 2.67 5.92
C ASN A 89 -3.92 1.53 6.53
N TYR A 90 -4.23 0.29 6.16
CA TYR A 90 -3.51 -0.88 6.62
C TYR A 90 -2.04 -0.85 6.19
N ILE A 91 -1.76 -0.56 4.91
CA ILE A 91 -0.38 -0.41 4.41
C ILE A 91 0.36 0.70 5.15
N TRP A 92 -0.27 1.85 5.38
CA TRP A 92 0.32 2.93 6.18
C TRP A 92 0.74 2.43 7.57
N ASP A 93 -0.13 1.70 8.26
CA ASP A 93 0.11 1.20 9.62
C ASP A 93 1.24 0.17 9.66
N MET A 94 1.33 -0.69 8.64
CA MET A 94 2.46 -1.62 8.48
C MET A 94 3.80 -0.88 8.37
N LEU A 95 3.83 0.27 7.68
CA LEU A 95 5.05 1.08 7.51
C LEU A 95 5.40 1.83 8.80
N GLN A 96 4.40 2.40 9.48
CA GLN A 96 4.59 3.09 10.76
C GLN A 96 5.14 2.14 11.83
N THR A 97 4.59 0.93 11.93
CA THR A 97 5.04 -0.10 12.89
C THR A 97 6.52 -0.45 12.74
N ARG A 98 7.10 -0.21 11.56
CA ARG A 98 8.50 -0.50 11.24
C ARG A 98 9.36 0.76 11.10
N ASN A 99 8.83 1.93 11.45
CA ASN A 99 9.48 3.23 11.28
C ASN A 99 9.94 3.49 9.83
N ILE A 100 9.19 2.99 8.85
CA ILE A 100 9.48 3.18 7.43
C ILE A 100 8.80 4.47 6.97
N ILE A 101 9.58 5.39 6.42
CA ILE A 101 9.08 6.61 5.79
C ILE A 101 8.89 6.33 4.29
N PRO A 102 7.64 6.33 3.76
CA PRO A 102 7.40 6.14 2.34
C PRO A 102 7.96 7.31 1.51
N ALA A 103 8.18 7.10 0.21
CA ALA A 103 8.60 8.18 -0.67
C ALA A 103 7.50 9.25 -0.82
N LEU A 104 7.92 10.50 -1.09
CA LEU A 104 7.04 11.66 -1.20
C LEU A 104 5.78 11.41 -2.05
N PRO A 105 5.86 10.85 -3.27
CA PRO A 105 4.66 10.68 -4.11
C PRO A 105 3.59 9.79 -3.49
N ALA A 106 4.00 8.75 -2.74
CA ALA A 106 3.06 7.86 -2.07
C ALA A 106 2.38 8.56 -0.88
N VAL A 107 3.14 9.34 -0.10
CA VAL A 107 2.62 10.12 1.02
C VAL A 107 1.65 11.21 0.53
N GLU A 108 1.99 11.91 -0.56
CA GLU A 108 1.14 12.92 -1.18
C GLU A 108 -0.18 12.34 -1.69
N ALA A 109 -0.12 11.22 -2.43
CA ALA A 109 -1.31 10.55 -2.94
C ALA A 109 -2.25 10.12 -1.79
N TYR A 110 -1.67 9.53 -0.74
CA TYR A 110 -2.41 9.08 0.42
C TYR A 110 -3.02 10.26 1.20
N TYR A 111 -2.24 11.31 1.47
CA TYR A 111 -2.71 12.53 2.13
C TYR A 111 -3.87 13.18 1.37
N LYS A 112 -3.71 13.37 0.05
CA LYS A 112 -4.75 13.93 -0.80
C LYS A 112 -6.03 13.10 -0.73
N GLY A 113 -5.88 11.79 -0.81
CA GLY A 113 -7.00 10.87 -0.68
C GLY A 113 -7.72 10.93 0.65
N LEU A 114 -6.97 11.03 1.75
CA LEU A 114 -7.57 11.22 3.08
C LEU A 114 -8.36 12.54 3.15
N LYS A 115 -7.83 13.64 2.58
CA LYS A 115 -8.54 14.94 2.57
C LYS A 115 -9.76 15.00 1.65
N GLU A 116 -9.76 14.23 0.57
CA GLU A 116 -10.94 14.09 -0.31
C GLU A 116 -12.11 13.43 0.43
N ARG A 117 -11.85 12.80 1.59
CA ARG A 117 -12.88 12.25 2.47
C ARG A 117 -13.25 13.29 3.52
N GLU A 118 -14.53 13.30 3.90
CA GLU A 118 -15.08 14.15 4.96
C GLU A 118 -14.62 13.70 6.36
N ILE A 119 -13.32 13.44 6.55
CA ILE A 119 -12.72 13.12 7.84
C ILE A 119 -12.45 14.41 8.63
N PRO A 120 -12.59 14.39 9.97
CA PRO A 120 -12.24 15.54 10.81
C PRO A 120 -10.79 15.98 10.62
N SER A 121 -10.54 17.29 10.67
CA SER A 121 -9.20 17.86 10.47
C SER A 121 -8.20 17.46 11.57
N ASP A 122 -8.71 17.10 12.75
CA ASP A 122 -7.97 16.63 13.92
C ASP A 122 -7.83 15.10 13.96
N ASP A 123 -8.26 14.39 12.92
CA ASP A 123 -8.07 12.95 12.81
C ASP A 123 -6.58 12.59 13.01
N PRO A 124 -6.24 11.68 13.95
CA PRO A 124 -4.85 11.39 14.28
C PRO A 124 -4.02 10.88 13.09
N ARG A 125 -4.63 10.15 12.15
CA ARG A 125 -3.96 9.64 10.96
C ARG A 125 -3.71 10.79 9.99
N LEU A 126 -4.70 11.64 9.74
CA LEU A 126 -4.52 12.82 8.87
C LEU A 126 -3.40 13.73 9.38
N VAL A 127 -3.38 14.03 10.68
CA VAL A 127 -2.34 14.86 11.31
C VAL A 127 -0.97 14.20 11.20
N ASN A 128 -0.88 12.89 11.44
CA ASN A 128 0.37 12.14 11.32
C ASN A 128 0.91 12.17 9.89
N VAL A 129 0.05 11.90 8.90
CA VAL A 129 0.41 11.91 7.48
C VAL A 129 0.85 13.31 7.03
N ALA A 130 0.11 14.36 7.42
CA ALA A 130 0.48 15.75 7.12
C ALA A 130 1.89 16.08 7.63
N ARG A 131 2.19 15.72 8.88
CA ARG A 131 3.52 15.92 9.46
C ARG A 131 4.62 15.17 8.71
N VAL A 132 4.36 13.93 8.28
CA VAL A 132 5.34 13.16 7.49
C VAL A 132 5.56 13.83 6.13
N LEU A 133 4.49 14.31 5.50
CA LEU A 133 4.54 15.01 4.23
C LEU A 133 5.37 16.29 4.31
N ASP A 134 5.09 17.15 5.30
CA ASP A 134 5.81 18.41 5.51
C ASP A 134 7.32 18.17 5.70
N ASN A 135 7.68 17.16 6.49
CA ASN A 135 9.08 16.78 6.72
C ASN A 135 9.79 16.32 5.44
N LEU A 136 9.09 15.59 4.56
CA LEU A 136 9.64 15.16 3.27
C LEU A 136 9.83 16.35 2.32
N GLN A 137 8.87 17.27 2.27
CA GLN A 137 8.96 18.48 1.45
C GLN A 137 10.11 19.39 1.90
N LEU A 138 10.32 19.56 3.21
CA LEU A 138 11.45 20.31 3.76
C LEU A 138 12.81 19.73 3.36
N ARG A 139 12.93 18.40 3.25
CA ARG A 139 14.16 17.72 2.81
C ARG A 139 14.43 17.88 1.32
N LEU A 140 13.38 18.10 0.52
CA LEU A 140 13.46 18.24 -0.94
C LEU A 140 13.46 19.70 -1.41
N GLY A 141 13.14 20.64 -0.51
CA GLY A 141 13.24 22.07 -0.77
C GLY A 141 14.67 22.50 -1.14
N PRO A 142 14.83 23.67 -1.80
CA PRO A 142 16.16 24.14 -2.18
C PRO A 142 17.03 24.20 -0.94
N ARG A 143 18.25 23.64 -1.00
CA ARG A 143 19.30 23.95 -0.02
C ARG A 143 19.36 25.46 0.07
N ARG A 144 18.84 26.04 1.15
CA ARG A 144 19.12 27.42 1.50
C ARG A 144 20.61 27.46 1.79
N ASN A 145 21.40 27.78 0.76
CA ASN A 145 22.75 28.26 0.92
C ASN A 145 22.63 29.50 1.82
N PHE A 146 23.00 29.34 3.08
CA PHE A 146 23.28 30.49 3.93
C PHE A 146 24.50 31.17 3.32
N GLN A 147 24.27 32.38 2.79
CA GLN A 147 25.31 33.37 2.51
C GLN A 147 25.88 33.89 3.83
#